data_AF-A0A3S1BUF0-F1
#
_entry.id   AF-A0A3S1BUF0-F1
#
_cell.length_a   1.000
_cell.length_b   1.000
_cell.length_c   1.000
_cell.angle_alpha   90.00
_cell.angle_beta   90.00
_cell.angle_gamma   90.00
#
_symmetry.space_group_name_H-M   'P 1'
#
loop_
_entity.id
_entity.type
_entity.pdbx_description
1 polymer ?
#
loop_
_entity_poly.entity_id
_entity_poly.type
_entity_poly.pdbx_seq_one_letter_code
_entity_poly.pdbx_strand_id
1 'polypeptide(L)'
;MSSQLCWALLPILLLLGLPAPSMCQGRGQEGLRRRWSVRDFPDPQSQNKDQQNLCRRTDISSVCDPNNIISIAKADAIDAQIDEVFTETVCACPACSRLNSGYIIRVALMPQFERVFSDGENTTLGLLRDAQMYSYMLSQKWRMGGNCNETVLIVYAQEDNMLYTLTRRTSRQVLTDTHIQNVLLLVRHYFDNRSTIGDGLLEMIRKYKLILKGEDGQPSRFRTD
;
A
#
# COMPACT_ATOMS: atom_id res chain seq x y z
N MET A 1 19.74 16.09 -27.27
CA MET A 1 20.29 16.25 -28.63
C MET A 1 21.34 15.18 -28.83
N SER A 2 21.00 14.10 -29.54
CA SER A 2 21.98 13.13 -30.06
C SER A 2 21.43 12.58 -31.36
N SER A 3 22.29 12.64 -32.36
CA SER A 3 21.97 12.65 -33.79
C SER A 3 21.72 11.24 -34.34
N GLN A 4 20.68 11.12 -35.15
CA GLN A 4 20.41 9.97 -36.01
C GLN A 4 21.28 10.08 -37.28
N LEU A 5 21.97 9.02 -37.66
CA LEU A 5 22.58 8.85 -38.98
C LEU A 5 22.24 7.45 -39.48
N CYS A 6 21.17 7.38 -40.28
CA CYS A 6 20.78 6.19 -41.02
C CYS A 6 21.40 6.29 -42.42
N TRP A 7 22.42 5.48 -42.69
CA TRP A 7 23.04 5.41 -44.02
C TRP A 7 22.19 4.49 -44.91
N ALA A 8 21.63 5.05 -45.98
CA ALA A 8 21.06 4.27 -47.07
C ALA A 8 22.14 4.08 -48.15
N LEU A 9 22.58 2.84 -48.36
CA LEU A 9 23.31 2.44 -49.55
C LEU A 9 22.50 1.32 -50.24
N LEU A 10 21.99 1.62 -51.42
CA LEU A 10 21.47 0.65 -52.39
C LEU A 10 22.63 0.21 -53.29
N PRO A 11 22.70 -1.08 -53.65
CA PRO A 11 22.50 -1.39 -55.06
C PRO A 11 21.69 -2.68 -55.34
N ILE A 12 20.79 -2.56 -56.32
CA ILE A 12 20.49 -3.44 -57.47
C ILE A 12 20.65 -4.98 -57.32
N LEU A 13 19.48 -5.64 -57.32
CA LEU A 13 19.07 -6.99 -57.78
C LEU A 13 20.04 -8.18 -57.76
N LEU A 14 19.70 -9.20 -56.96
CA LEU A 14 19.58 -10.59 -57.43
C LEU A 14 18.62 -11.39 -56.52
N LEU A 15 17.66 -12.07 -57.16
CA LEU A 15 16.64 -12.93 -56.55
C LEU A 15 17.28 -14.16 -55.88
N LEU A 16 17.36 -14.16 -54.55
CA LEU A 16 17.40 -15.37 -53.72
C LEU A 16 16.52 -15.13 -52.49
N GLY A 17 15.47 -15.93 -52.35
CA GLY A 17 14.53 -15.88 -51.23
C GLY A 17 15.19 -16.36 -49.93
N LEU A 18 15.87 -15.45 -49.24
CA LEU A 18 16.32 -15.63 -47.87
C LEU A 18 15.33 -14.92 -46.93
N PRO A 19 14.84 -15.57 -45.86
CA PRO A 19 14.01 -14.91 -44.87
C PRO A 19 14.82 -13.80 -44.22
N ALA A 20 14.29 -12.58 -44.27
CA ALA A 20 14.87 -11.43 -43.58
C ALA A 20 14.98 -11.76 -42.09
N PRO A 21 16.15 -11.56 -41.44
CA PRO A 21 16.21 -11.62 -39.99
C PRO A 21 15.37 -10.46 -39.45
N SER A 22 14.25 -10.78 -38.82
CA SER A 22 13.43 -9.85 -38.06
C SER A 22 14.28 -9.21 -36.96
N MET A 23 14.81 -8.03 -37.26
CA MET A 23 15.44 -7.15 -36.29
C MET A 23 14.42 -6.72 -35.25
N CYS A 24 14.83 -6.89 -33.99
CA CYS A 24 14.47 -6.06 -32.85
C CYS A 24 12.97 -5.82 -32.66
N GLN A 25 12.30 -6.83 -32.12
CA GLN A 25 11.11 -6.61 -31.32
C GLN A 25 11.53 -5.77 -30.11
N GLY A 26 11.38 -4.45 -30.23
CA GLY A 26 11.52 -3.54 -29.12
C GLY A 26 10.67 -4.08 -27.98
N ARG A 27 11.26 -4.19 -26.78
CA ARG A 27 10.51 -4.37 -25.54
C ARG A 27 9.46 -3.28 -25.51
N GLY A 28 8.23 -3.64 -25.90
CA GLY A 28 7.07 -2.79 -25.74
C GLY A 28 7.01 -2.42 -24.27
N GLN A 29 6.72 -1.14 -24.01
CA GLN A 29 6.41 -0.63 -22.69
C GLN A 29 5.50 -1.64 -21.97
N GLU A 30 6.02 -2.32 -20.95
CA GLU A 30 5.17 -3.01 -19.98
C GLU A 30 4.31 -1.92 -19.34
N GLY A 31 3.05 -1.81 -19.81
CA GLY A 31 2.10 -0.88 -19.21
C GLY A 31 1.99 -1.19 -17.72
N LEU A 32 2.12 -0.17 -16.87
CA LEU A 32 2.00 -0.33 -15.42
C LEU A 32 0.70 -1.06 -15.10
N ARG A 33 0.82 -2.22 -14.43
CA ARG A 33 -0.32 -3.04 -14.01
C ARG A 33 -1.32 -2.17 -13.27
N ARG A 34 -2.55 -2.08 -13.77
CA ARG A 34 -3.62 -1.24 -13.18
C ARG A 34 -4.40 -1.95 -12.08
N ARG A 35 -4.51 -3.28 -12.18
CA ARG A 35 -5.27 -4.12 -11.25
C ARG A 35 -4.36 -5.14 -10.59
N TRP A 36 -4.31 -5.15 -9.26
CA TRP A 36 -3.41 -6.00 -8.51
C TRP A 36 -4.12 -7.16 -7.83
N SER A 37 -3.63 -8.38 -8.07
CA SER A 37 -3.99 -9.54 -7.26
C SER A 37 -3.24 -9.48 -5.93
N VAL A 38 -3.82 -10.02 -4.86
CA VAL A 38 -3.09 -10.14 -3.58
C VAL A 38 -1.78 -10.92 -3.75
N ARG A 39 -1.79 -11.96 -4.61
CA ARG A 39 -0.65 -12.85 -4.83
C ARG A 39 0.55 -12.12 -5.41
N ASP A 40 0.29 -11.14 -6.27
CA ASP A 40 1.33 -10.42 -7.00
C ASP A 40 1.65 -9.05 -6.40
N PHE A 41 0.80 -8.52 -5.51
CA PHE A 41 1.02 -7.21 -4.90
C PHE A 41 2.34 -7.18 -4.12
N PRO A 42 3.28 -6.29 -4.40
CA PRO A 42 4.64 -6.40 -3.88
C PRO A 42 4.71 -6.22 -2.35
N ASP A 43 5.71 -6.82 -1.72
CA ASP A 43 5.94 -6.70 -0.27
C ASP A 43 7.07 -5.71 0.02
N PRO A 44 6.79 -4.52 0.58
CA PRO A 44 7.80 -3.50 0.83
C PRO A 44 8.77 -3.88 1.97
N GLN A 45 8.48 -4.96 2.71
CA GLN A 45 9.31 -5.47 3.81
C GLN A 45 10.14 -6.70 3.41
N SER A 46 10.00 -7.16 2.17
CA SER A 46 10.80 -8.26 1.65
C SER A 46 12.28 -7.85 1.56
N GLN A 47 13.19 -8.79 1.85
CA GLN A 47 14.62 -8.62 1.58
C GLN A 47 14.95 -8.69 0.08
N ASN A 48 13.98 -9.08 -0.76
CA ASN A 48 14.14 -9.10 -2.20
C ASN A 48 14.05 -7.68 -2.78
N LYS A 49 15.15 -7.20 -3.37
CA LYS A 49 15.21 -5.86 -4.01
C LYS A 49 14.22 -5.68 -5.14
N ASP A 50 13.82 -6.73 -5.86
CA ASP A 50 12.79 -6.63 -6.90
C ASP A 50 11.43 -6.25 -6.29
N GLN A 51 11.10 -6.78 -5.11
CA GLN A 51 9.85 -6.44 -4.41
C GLN A 51 9.88 -4.98 -3.91
N GLN A 52 11.01 -4.52 -3.37
CA GLN A 52 11.19 -3.13 -2.94
C GLN A 52 11.09 -2.17 -4.13
N ASN A 53 11.77 -2.49 -5.24
CA ASN A 53 11.75 -1.71 -6.47
C ASN A 53 10.35 -1.65 -7.09
N LEU A 54 9.58 -2.74 -7.03
CA LEU A 54 8.18 -2.74 -7.46
C LEU A 54 7.33 -1.80 -6.60
N CYS A 55 7.58 -1.70 -5.29
CA CYS A 55 6.96 -0.68 -4.43
C CYS A 55 7.57 0.73 -4.62
N ARG A 56 8.56 0.88 -5.50
CA ARG A 56 9.33 2.11 -5.77
C ARG A 56 10.08 2.62 -4.54
N ARG A 57 10.65 1.69 -3.77
CA ARG A 57 11.47 1.94 -2.59
C ARG A 57 12.87 1.38 -2.80
N THR A 58 13.89 2.09 -2.32
CA THR A 58 15.29 1.61 -2.37
C THR A 58 15.60 0.65 -1.25
N ASP A 59 14.87 0.73 -0.14
CA ASP A 59 15.05 -0.03 1.08
C ASP A 59 13.71 -0.51 1.63
N ILE A 60 13.77 -1.25 2.73
CA ILE A 60 12.59 -1.72 3.46
C ILE A 60 11.74 -0.52 3.86
N SER A 61 10.44 -0.63 3.63
CA SER A 61 9.48 0.45 3.84
C SER A 61 8.15 -0.09 4.38
N SER A 62 7.38 0.76 5.03
CA SER A 62 6.02 0.45 5.46
C SER A 62 4.98 0.80 4.39
N VAL A 63 5.40 1.49 3.31
CA VAL A 63 4.55 1.93 2.20
C VAL A 63 4.89 1.17 0.92
N CYS A 64 3.86 0.66 0.26
CA CYS A 64 3.98 0.13 -1.10
C CYS A 64 3.05 0.85 -2.06
N ASP A 65 3.64 1.52 -3.07
CA ASP A 65 2.92 2.23 -4.14
C ASP A 65 3.53 1.91 -5.51
N PRO A 66 3.18 0.76 -6.11
CA PRO A 66 3.72 0.36 -7.40
C PRO A 66 3.28 1.24 -8.57
N ASN A 67 2.27 2.10 -8.40
CA ASN A 67 1.68 2.89 -9.48
C ASN A 67 1.86 4.41 -9.34
N ASN A 68 2.65 4.88 -8.37
CA ASN A 68 2.89 6.31 -8.15
C ASN A 68 1.59 7.09 -7.93
N ILE A 69 0.71 6.55 -7.10
CA ILE A 69 -0.49 7.25 -6.62
C ILE A 69 -0.09 8.44 -5.77
N ILE A 70 0.99 8.30 -5.00
CA ILE A 70 1.62 9.40 -4.26
C ILE A 70 3.08 9.59 -4.72
N SER A 71 3.62 10.77 -4.46
CA SER A 71 5.03 11.03 -4.73
C SER A 71 5.94 10.29 -3.75
N ILE A 72 7.18 10.04 -4.16
CA ILE A 72 8.20 9.41 -3.29
C ILE A 72 8.38 10.22 -2.00
N ALA A 73 8.45 11.55 -2.10
CA ALA A 73 8.55 12.41 -0.93
C ALA A 73 7.36 12.28 0.05
N LYS A 74 6.15 12.01 -0.45
CA LYS A 74 5.00 11.72 0.42
C LYS A 74 5.07 10.32 1.02
N ALA A 75 5.54 9.32 0.26
CA ALA A 75 5.78 7.99 0.80
C ALA A 75 6.83 8.01 1.92
N ASP A 76 7.92 8.77 1.75
CA ASP A 76 8.97 8.96 2.77
C ASP A 76 8.41 9.65 4.03
N ALA A 77 7.59 10.68 3.87
CA ALA A 77 6.95 11.35 5.00
C ALA A 77 5.98 10.43 5.75
N ILE A 78 5.27 9.55 5.04
CA ILE A 78 4.40 8.54 5.63
C ILE A 78 5.22 7.49 6.37
N ASP A 79 6.32 6.98 5.79
CA ASP A 79 7.23 6.04 6.47
C ASP A 79 7.74 6.64 7.78
N ALA A 80 8.26 7.88 7.76
CA ALA A 80 8.73 8.56 8.97
C ALA A 80 7.62 8.68 10.03
N GLN A 81 6.39 9.02 9.62
CA GLN A 81 5.26 9.11 10.53
C GLN A 81 4.85 7.75 11.11
N ILE A 82 5.01 6.67 10.35
CA ILE A 82 4.78 5.29 10.80
C ILE A 82 5.87 4.86 11.79
N ASP A 83 7.12 5.22 11.53
CA ASP A 83 8.24 4.93 12.44
C ASP A 83 8.01 5.60 13.80
N GLU A 84 7.52 6.85 13.80
CA GLU A 84 7.11 7.53 15.03
C GLU A 84 5.98 6.79 15.77
N VAL A 85 5.02 6.18 15.06
CA VAL A 85 3.98 5.35 15.71
C VAL A 85 4.64 4.17 16.40
N PHE A 86 5.58 3.50 15.73
CA PHE A 86 6.29 2.37 16.31
C PHE A 86 7.15 2.75 17.53
N THR A 87 7.82 3.91 17.50
CA THR A 87 8.73 4.31 18.59
C THR A 87 8.05 5.04 19.74
N GLU A 88 6.92 5.70 19.50
CA GLU A 88 6.28 6.56 20.52
C GLU A 88 4.98 5.98 21.11
N THR A 89 4.48 4.86 20.58
CA THR A 89 3.33 4.17 21.18
C THR A 89 3.80 3.01 22.04
N VAL A 90 3.01 2.66 23.05
CA VAL A 90 3.23 1.46 23.86
C VAL A 90 2.16 0.44 23.50
N CYS A 91 2.55 -0.64 22.84
CA CYS A 91 1.60 -1.68 22.47
C CYS A 91 1.08 -2.42 23.72
N ALA A 92 -0.23 -2.69 23.74
CA ALA A 92 -0.98 -3.15 24.92
C ALA A 92 -0.72 -4.61 25.36
N CYS A 93 0.27 -5.30 24.80
CA CYS A 93 0.58 -6.68 25.16
C CYS A 93 1.95 -6.80 25.87
N PRO A 94 2.13 -7.79 26.77
CA PRO A 94 3.39 -7.96 27.49
C PRO A 94 4.61 -8.27 26.62
N ALA A 95 4.42 -8.79 25.40
CA ALA A 95 5.53 -9.05 24.47
C ALA A 95 6.11 -7.73 23.94
N CYS A 96 5.25 -6.80 23.52
CA CYS A 96 5.64 -5.47 23.06
C CYS A 96 6.32 -4.65 24.16
N SER A 97 5.74 -4.63 25.36
CA SER A 97 6.27 -3.82 26.48
C SER A 97 7.69 -4.24 26.87
N ARG A 98 8.03 -5.53 26.74
CA ARG A 98 9.39 -6.04 27.00
C ARG A 98 10.40 -5.63 25.95
N LEU A 99 9.94 -5.39 24.71
CA LEU A 99 10.79 -5.02 23.58
C LEU A 99 10.82 -3.50 23.34
N ASN A 100 10.11 -2.71 24.16
CA ASN A 100 9.87 -1.29 23.92
C ASN A 100 9.39 -0.99 22.48
N SER A 101 8.55 -1.88 21.94
CA SER A 101 8.02 -1.75 20.59
C SER A 101 6.56 -1.29 20.61
N GLY A 102 6.24 -0.28 19.81
CA GLY A 102 4.87 0.21 19.62
C GLY A 102 4.07 -0.59 18.59
N TYR A 103 2.99 0.02 18.13
CA TYR A 103 2.15 -0.53 17.06
C TYR A 103 2.82 -0.40 15.69
N ILE A 104 2.53 -1.35 14.79
CA ILE A 104 3.11 -1.38 13.45
C ILE A 104 2.03 -1.01 12.44
N ILE A 105 2.26 0.00 11.60
CA ILE A 105 1.35 0.37 10.51
C ILE A 105 2.01 0.05 9.18
N ARG A 106 1.24 -0.43 8.20
CA ARG A 106 1.66 -0.53 6.80
C ARG A 106 0.60 0.01 5.86
N VAL A 107 1.02 0.44 4.68
CA VAL A 107 0.17 1.09 3.67
C VAL A 107 0.36 0.42 2.32
N ALA A 108 -0.75 0.01 1.71
CA ALA A 108 -0.82 -0.54 0.35
C ALA A 108 -1.64 0.38 -0.55
N LEU A 109 -1.02 0.92 -1.60
CA LEU A 109 -1.67 1.80 -2.57
C LEU A 109 -1.73 1.11 -3.93
N MET A 110 -2.90 1.11 -4.56
CA MET A 110 -3.08 0.55 -5.89
C MET A 110 -4.16 1.29 -6.68
N PRO A 111 -4.16 1.24 -8.02
CA PRO A 111 -5.25 1.83 -8.78
C PRO A 111 -6.53 1.03 -8.56
N GLN A 112 -6.46 -0.29 -8.76
CA GLN A 112 -7.53 -1.23 -8.44
C GLN A 112 -6.99 -2.49 -7.80
N PHE A 113 -7.79 -3.12 -6.93
CA PHE A 113 -7.54 -4.51 -6.54
C PHE A 113 -8.31 -5.47 -7.44
N GLU A 114 -7.78 -6.68 -7.61
CA GLU A 114 -8.52 -7.77 -8.21
C GLU A 114 -9.60 -8.26 -7.25
N ARG A 115 -10.80 -8.52 -7.78
CA ARG A 115 -11.93 -9.01 -6.99
C ARG A 115 -11.59 -10.36 -6.40
N VAL A 116 -11.84 -10.54 -5.12
CA VAL A 116 -11.60 -11.80 -4.41
C VAL A 116 -12.79 -12.74 -4.59
N PHE A 117 -14.00 -12.18 -4.59
CA PHE A 117 -15.24 -12.89 -4.86
C PHE A 117 -15.65 -12.70 -6.31
N SER A 118 -15.61 -13.77 -7.11
CA SER A 118 -15.94 -13.73 -8.55
C SER A 118 -17.41 -13.45 -8.84
N ASP A 119 -18.28 -13.73 -7.88
CA ASP A 119 -19.71 -13.43 -7.87
C ASP A 119 -20.03 -12.08 -7.19
N GLY A 120 -19.01 -11.35 -6.73
CA GLY A 120 -19.19 -10.08 -6.06
C GLY A 120 -19.81 -9.04 -6.99
N GLU A 121 -20.96 -8.48 -6.58
CA GLU A 121 -21.56 -7.38 -7.32
C GLU A 121 -20.61 -6.17 -7.35
N ASN A 122 -20.68 -5.36 -8.40
CA ASN A 122 -20.01 -4.04 -8.49
C ASN A 122 -20.77 -2.98 -7.65
N THR A 123 -21.23 -3.36 -6.47
CA THR A 123 -21.86 -2.49 -5.49
C THR A 123 -20.84 -2.05 -4.44
N THR A 124 -21.13 -0.97 -3.72
CA THR A 124 -20.30 -0.50 -2.60
C THR A 124 -20.09 -1.59 -1.55
N LEU A 125 -21.13 -2.38 -1.26
CA LEU A 125 -21.04 -3.49 -0.32
C LEU A 125 -20.15 -4.62 -0.84
N GLY A 126 -20.26 -4.95 -2.12
CA GLY A 126 -19.39 -5.93 -2.78
C GLY A 126 -17.92 -5.52 -2.72
N LEU A 127 -17.61 -4.27 -3.10
CA LEU A 127 -16.25 -3.72 -3.03
C LEU A 127 -15.71 -3.69 -1.60
N LEU A 128 -16.52 -3.35 -0.61
CA LEU A 128 -16.12 -3.37 0.80
C LEU A 128 -15.76 -4.79 1.25
N ARG A 129 -16.59 -5.78 0.89
CA ARG A 129 -16.33 -7.20 1.20
C ARG A 129 -15.05 -7.69 0.54
N ASP A 130 -14.81 -7.31 -0.70
CA ASP A 130 -13.56 -7.61 -1.40
C ASP A 130 -12.35 -6.94 -0.72
N ALA A 131 -12.45 -5.66 -0.37
CA ALA A 131 -11.37 -4.95 0.30
C ALA A 131 -11.04 -5.57 1.67
N GLN A 132 -12.04 -6.00 2.43
CA GLN A 132 -11.85 -6.73 3.69
C GLN A 132 -11.04 -8.02 3.48
N MET A 133 -11.46 -8.85 2.52
CA MET A 133 -10.78 -10.12 2.25
C MET A 133 -9.40 -9.91 1.63
N TYR A 134 -9.28 -8.97 0.69
CA TYR A 134 -8.02 -8.57 0.07
C TYR A 134 -7.01 -8.15 1.13
N SER A 135 -7.42 -7.26 2.05
CA SER A 135 -6.57 -6.78 3.15
C SER A 135 -6.18 -7.91 4.10
N TYR A 136 -7.12 -8.81 4.43
CA TYR A 136 -6.81 -9.99 5.24
C TYR A 136 -5.75 -10.86 4.56
N MET A 137 -5.95 -11.24 3.30
CA MET A 137 -5.00 -12.08 2.55
C MET A 137 -3.64 -11.38 2.39
N LEU A 138 -3.64 -10.07 2.13
CA LEU A 138 -2.42 -9.27 2.01
C LEU A 138 -1.65 -9.24 3.33
N SER A 139 -2.35 -9.08 4.45
CA SER A 139 -1.74 -9.13 5.79
C SER A 139 -1.08 -10.48 6.09
N GLN A 140 -1.61 -11.58 5.54
CA GLN A 140 -0.96 -12.90 5.65
C GLN A 140 0.28 -12.98 4.76
N LYS A 141 0.18 -12.52 3.51
CA LYS A 141 1.31 -12.49 2.56
C LYS A 141 2.48 -11.70 3.10
N TRP A 142 2.21 -10.51 3.65
CA TRP A 142 3.20 -9.62 4.25
C TRP A 142 3.61 -10.01 5.68
N ARG A 143 3.10 -11.15 6.20
CA ARG A 143 3.38 -11.67 7.55
C ARG A 143 3.15 -10.62 8.65
N MET A 144 2.05 -9.88 8.56
CA MET A 144 1.64 -8.86 9.53
C MET A 144 0.99 -9.49 10.76
N GLY A 145 1.75 -10.31 11.46
CA GLY A 145 1.39 -10.84 12.78
C GLY A 145 1.96 -10.00 13.93
N GLY A 146 3.10 -9.34 13.70
CA GLY A 146 3.87 -8.71 14.78
C GLY A 146 4.29 -9.74 15.83
N ASN A 147 4.60 -9.26 17.04
CA ASN A 147 4.88 -10.10 18.20
C ASN A 147 3.61 -10.58 18.90
N CYS A 148 2.51 -9.84 18.77
CA CYS A 148 1.26 -10.13 19.46
C CYS A 148 0.03 -9.52 18.78
N ASN A 149 -0.03 -9.50 17.44
CA ASN A 149 -1.18 -9.00 16.68
C ASN A 149 -1.43 -7.48 16.85
N GLU A 150 -0.35 -6.70 16.91
CA GLU A 150 -0.28 -5.24 17.08
C GLU A 150 -0.18 -4.45 15.76
N THR A 151 -0.46 -5.10 14.63
CA THR A 151 -0.31 -4.48 13.30
C THR A 151 -1.62 -3.90 12.77
N VAL A 152 -1.51 -2.79 12.04
CA VAL A 152 -2.58 -2.13 11.28
C VAL A 152 -2.16 -2.09 9.80
N LEU A 153 -3.08 -2.43 8.90
CA LEU A 153 -2.87 -2.31 7.45
C LEU A 153 -3.90 -1.35 6.87
N ILE A 154 -3.42 -0.30 6.21
CA ILE A 154 -4.23 0.64 5.44
C ILE A 154 -4.13 0.24 3.96
N VAL A 155 -5.27 -0.01 3.31
CA VAL A 155 -5.35 -0.31 1.88
C VAL A 155 -6.16 0.78 1.21
N TYR A 156 -5.59 1.37 0.16
CA TYR A 156 -6.29 2.34 -0.69
C TYR A 156 -6.24 1.92 -2.15
N ALA A 157 -7.42 1.76 -2.75
CA ALA A 157 -7.61 1.52 -4.17
C ALA A 157 -8.27 2.75 -4.81
N GLN A 158 -7.48 3.49 -5.58
CA GLN A 158 -7.85 4.82 -6.08
C GLN A 158 -9.07 4.81 -7.01
N GLU A 159 -9.11 3.89 -7.97
CA GLU A 159 -10.15 3.82 -8.99
C GLU A 159 -11.39 3.06 -8.48
N ASP A 160 -11.23 2.21 -7.47
CA ASP A 160 -12.35 1.59 -6.76
C ASP A 160 -12.93 2.50 -5.65
N ASN A 161 -12.34 3.68 -5.46
CA ASN A 161 -12.65 4.64 -4.39
C ASN A 161 -12.80 3.97 -3.01
N MET A 162 -11.86 3.07 -2.70
CA MET A 162 -11.95 2.21 -1.53
C MET A 162 -10.76 2.47 -0.61
N LEU A 163 -11.06 2.93 0.61
CA LEU A 163 -10.11 3.08 1.70
C LEU A 163 -10.54 2.17 2.84
N TYR A 164 -9.70 1.20 3.17
CA TYR A 164 -9.99 0.20 4.20
C TYR A 164 -8.83 0.10 5.19
N THR A 165 -9.16 -0.12 6.46
CA THR A 165 -8.17 -0.36 7.52
C THR A 165 -8.45 -1.70 8.18
N LEU A 166 -7.48 -2.60 8.11
CA LEU A 166 -7.48 -3.86 8.84
C LEU A 166 -6.71 -3.68 10.15
N THR A 167 -7.35 -3.98 11.28
CA THR A 167 -6.69 -4.11 12.58
C THR A 167 -6.64 -5.56 13.01
N ARG A 168 -5.50 -5.96 13.58
CA ARG A 168 -5.33 -7.26 14.25
C ARG A 168 -5.82 -7.18 15.70
N ARG A 169 -5.94 -8.34 16.36
CA ARG A 169 -6.56 -8.51 17.68
C ARG A 169 -6.14 -7.46 18.72
N THR A 170 -4.84 -7.23 18.91
CA THR A 170 -4.34 -6.30 19.94
C THR A 170 -4.50 -4.85 19.49
N SER A 171 -4.20 -4.54 18.22
CA SER A 171 -4.46 -3.19 17.70
C SER A 171 -5.95 -2.80 17.76
N ARG A 172 -6.87 -3.75 17.53
CA ARG A 172 -8.33 -3.49 17.51
C ARG A 172 -8.91 -3.16 18.88
N GLN A 173 -8.23 -3.56 19.97
CA GLN A 173 -8.64 -3.21 21.33
C GLN A 173 -8.46 -1.71 21.61
N VAL A 174 -7.53 -1.05 20.91
CA VAL A 174 -7.22 0.38 21.08
C VAL A 174 -7.76 1.17 19.88
N LEU A 175 -7.38 0.78 18.66
CA LEU A 175 -7.90 1.33 17.41
C LEU A 175 -9.15 0.55 16.97
N THR A 176 -10.28 0.86 17.62
CA THR A 176 -11.58 0.22 17.38
C THR A 176 -12.18 0.60 16.02
N ASP A 177 -13.19 -0.14 15.58
CA ASP A 177 -13.92 0.17 14.34
C ASP A 177 -14.56 1.57 14.39
N THR A 178 -15.04 2.00 15.56
CA THR A 178 -15.58 3.36 15.78
C THR A 178 -14.50 4.42 15.58
N HIS A 179 -13.30 4.20 16.12
CA HIS A 179 -12.16 5.08 15.92
C HIS A 179 -11.78 5.19 14.43
N ILE A 180 -11.70 4.05 13.74
CA ILE A 180 -11.42 3.99 12.31
C ILE A 180 -12.47 4.79 11.52
N GLN A 181 -13.76 4.56 11.77
CA GLN A 181 -14.85 5.26 11.08
C GLN A 181 -14.80 6.78 11.31
N ASN A 182 -14.56 7.21 12.55
CA ASN A 182 -14.45 8.63 12.87
C ASN A 182 -13.28 9.29 12.13
N VAL A 183 -12.11 8.65 12.11
CA VAL A 183 -10.95 9.15 11.36
C VAL A 183 -11.24 9.18 9.86
N LEU A 184 -11.83 8.13 9.30
CA LEU A 184 -12.18 8.06 7.88
C LEU A 184 -13.12 9.21 7.46
N LEU A 185 -14.11 9.54 8.29
CA LEU A 185 -15.01 10.67 8.02
C LEU A 185 -14.26 12.01 8.02
N LEU A 186 -13.29 12.19 8.92
CA LEU A 186 -12.49 13.42 9.00
C LEU A 186 -11.57 13.59 7.78
N VAL A 187 -10.93 12.51 7.32
CA VAL A 187 -9.93 12.59 6.24
C VAL A 187 -10.53 12.41 4.85
N ARG A 188 -11.81 12.04 4.72
CA ARG A 188 -12.45 11.69 3.44
C ARG A 188 -12.16 12.69 2.31
N HIS A 189 -12.25 13.98 2.61
CA HIS A 189 -12.06 15.05 1.63
C HIS A 189 -10.69 15.05 0.94
N TYR A 190 -9.64 14.53 1.60
CA TYR A 190 -8.31 14.39 1.00
C TYR A 190 -8.27 13.36 -0.14
N PHE A 191 -9.20 12.39 -0.14
CA PHE A 191 -9.25 11.31 -1.12
C PHE A 191 -10.12 11.64 -2.35
N ASP A 192 -10.79 12.80 -2.35
CA ASP A 192 -11.57 13.28 -3.50
C ASP A 192 -10.66 13.83 -4.62
N ASN A 193 -9.40 14.15 -4.32
CA ASN A 193 -8.43 14.65 -5.29
C ASN A 193 -7.10 13.88 -5.21
N ARG A 194 -6.57 13.51 -6.38
CA ARG A 194 -5.30 12.77 -6.50
C ARG A 194 -4.12 13.47 -5.83
N SER A 195 -4.07 14.80 -5.88
CA SER A 195 -2.93 15.55 -5.31
C SER A 195 -2.88 15.53 -3.78
N THR A 196 -3.99 15.20 -3.11
CA THR A 196 -4.15 15.29 -1.66
C THR A 196 -4.18 13.93 -0.96
N ILE A 197 -4.15 12.81 -1.70
CA ILE A 197 -4.18 11.45 -1.13
C ILE A 197 -3.04 11.24 -0.11
N GLY A 198 -1.82 11.69 -0.45
CA GLY A 198 -0.68 11.58 0.46
C GLY A 198 -0.88 12.35 1.76
N ASP A 199 -1.52 13.51 1.71
CA ASP A 199 -1.85 14.31 2.90
C ASP A 199 -2.95 13.63 3.75
N GLY A 200 -3.95 13.05 3.08
CA GLY A 200 -5.01 12.28 3.75
C GLY A 200 -4.47 11.07 4.51
N LEU A 201 -3.56 10.31 3.90
CA LEU A 201 -2.89 9.18 4.55
C LEU A 201 -2.04 9.64 5.75
N LEU A 202 -1.29 10.73 5.60
CA LEU A 202 -0.47 11.27 6.68
C LEU A 202 -1.33 11.72 7.87
N GLU A 203 -2.42 12.44 7.61
CA GLU A 203 -3.36 12.88 8.66
C GLU A 203 -4.04 11.68 9.33
N MET A 204 -4.44 10.67 8.55
CA MET A 204 -5.03 9.43 9.07
C MET A 204 -4.07 8.71 10.04
N ILE A 205 -2.79 8.58 9.67
CA ILE A 205 -1.77 7.95 10.51
C ILE A 205 -1.49 8.77 11.77
N ARG A 206 -1.48 10.11 11.68
CA ARG A 206 -1.36 10.99 12.86
C ARG A 206 -2.52 10.81 13.83
N LYS A 207 -3.76 10.72 13.34
CA LYS A 207 -4.91 10.43 14.20
C LYS A 207 -4.80 9.04 14.83
N TYR A 208 -4.38 8.03 14.06
CA TYR A 208 -4.15 6.70 14.62
C TYR A 208 -3.07 6.73 15.70
N LYS A 209 -1.98 7.47 15.52
CA LYS A 209 -0.94 7.66 16.55
C LYS A 209 -1.53 8.18 17.86
N LEU A 210 -2.35 9.23 17.81
CA LEU A 210 -2.99 9.81 19.00
C LEU A 210 -3.89 8.79 19.72
N ILE A 211 -4.70 8.05 18.97
CA ILE A 211 -5.59 7.02 19.51
C ILE A 211 -4.78 5.88 20.14
N LEU A 212 -3.72 5.44 19.47
CA LEU A 212 -2.83 4.37 19.95
C LEU A 212 -1.99 4.80 21.17
N LYS A 213 -1.78 6.11 21.38
CA LYS A 213 -1.23 6.67 22.63
C LYS A 213 -2.25 6.81 23.76
N GLY A 214 -3.55 6.75 23.45
CA GLY A 214 -4.61 7.10 24.39
C GLY A 214 -4.77 8.61 24.60
N GLU A 215 -4.35 9.42 23.63
CA GLU A 215 -4.35 10.89 23.65
C GLU A 215 -5.45 11.50 22.76
N ASP A 216 -6.42 10.72 22.31
CA ASP A 216 -7.49 11.15 21.40
C ASP A 216 -8.63 11.91 22.09
N GLY A 217 -8.54 12.13 23.40
CA GLY A 217 -9.51 12.87 24.19
C GLY A 217 -10.84 12.14 24.42
N GLN A 218 -10.96 10.87 23.99
CA GLN A 218 -12.08 10.01 24.35
C GLN A 218 -11.83 9.41 25.74
N PRO A 219 -12.81 9.39 26.66
CA PRO A 219 -12.62 8.79 27.98
C PRO A 219 -12.29 7.29 27.83
N SER A 220 -11.12 6.90 28.33
CA SER A 220 -10.61 5.53 28.28
C SER A 220 -11.55 4.57 29.01
N ARG A 221 -12.39 3.83 28.27
CA ARG A 221 -13.34 2.87 28.85
C ARG A 221 -12.73 1.56 29.35
N PHE A 222 -11.40 1.42 29.35
CA PHE A 222 -10.72 0.21 29.79
C PHE A 222 -9.67 0.52 30.85
N ARG A 223 -10.15 0.71 32.08
CA ARG A 223 -9.41 0.40 33.30
C ARG A 223 -10.36 -0.41 34.17
N THR A 224 -10.45 -1.71 33.89
CA THR A 224 -10.96 -2.67 34.87
C THR A 224 -9.74 -3.21 35.59
N ASP A 225 -9.67 -2.84 36.88
CA ASP A 225 -8.75 -3.38 37.87
C ASP A 225 -8.81 -4.91 37.96
#